data_AF-A0A9W4ITE3-F1
#
_entry.id   AF-A0A9W4ITE3-F1
#
_cell.length_a   1.000
_cell.length_b   1.000
_cell.length_c   1.000
_cell.angle_alpha   90.00
_cell.angle_beta   90.00
_cell.angle_gamma   90.00
#
_symmetry.space_group_name_H-M   'P 1'
#
loop_
_entity.id
_entity.type
_entity.pdbx_description
1 polymer ?
#
loop_
_entity_poly.entity_id
_entity_poly.type
_entity_poly.pdbx_seq_one_letter_code
_entity_poly.pdbx_strand_id
1 'polypeptide(L)'
;MSVRVVARVRPLLNTERDLDVILRTGSSAPTDSKSRLSSIGDKTDKTDKKLASLRDRDNVVRIPNPKNEGEEYAFQFNGVYAAEVSQQELFDAEGE
;
A
#
# COMPACT_ATOMS: atom_id res chain seq x y z
N MET A 1 -2.28 -3.55 26.10
CA MET A 1 -1.48 -4.10 24.98
C MET A 1 -2.30 -3.95 23.71
N SER A 2 -1.93 -3.01 22.83
CA SER A 2 -2.55 -2.84 21.51
C SER A 2 -1.77 -3.64 20.48
N VAL A 3 -2.47 -4.44 19.67
CA VAL A 3 -1.87 -5.15 18.52
C VAL A 3 -2.15 -4.35 17.27
N ARG A 4 -1.12 -4.11 16.46
CA ARG A 4 -1.21 -3.44 15.16
C ARG A 4 -0.84 -4.44 14.06
N VAL A 5 -1.68 -4.54 13.03
CA VAL A 5 -1.49 -5.46 11.92
C VAL A 5 -1.26 -4.67 10.65
N VAL A 6 -0.10 -4.88 10.02
CA VAL A 6 0.30 -4.18 8.79
C VAL A 6 0.56 -5.19 7.68
N ALA A 7 0.36 -4.76 6.43
CA ALA A 7 0.66 -5.56 5.25
C ALA A 7 1.83 -4.95 4.47
N ARG A 8 2.71 -5.80 3.92
CA ARG A 8 3.81 -5.40 3.02
C ARG A 8 3.71 -6.14 1.70
N VAL A 9 3.61 -5.39 0.62
CA VAL A 9 3.66 -5.92 -0.75
C VAL A 9 5.12 -6.07 -1.14
N ARG A 10 5.51 -7.28 -1.57
CA ARG A 10 6.86 -7.55 -2.07
C ARG A 10 6.99 -7.15 -3.55
N PRO A 11 8.17 -6.71 -3.99
CA PRO A 11 8.47 -6.61 -5.41
C PRO A 11 8.38 -7.98 -6.10
N LEU A 12 7.89 -7.98 -7.34
CA LEU A 12 7.90 -9.15 -8.20
C LEU A 12 9.33 -9.50 -8.60
N LEU A 13 9.67 -10.78 -8.50
CA LEU A 13 10.89 -11.35 -9.06
C LEU A 13 10.80 -11.43 -10.58
N ASN A 14 11.94 -11.58 -11.25
CA ASN A 14 11.99 -11.67 -12.70
C ASN A 14 11.15 -12.83 -13.25
N THR A 15 11.09 -13.95 -12.53
CA THR A 15 10.27 -15.12 -12.89
C THR A 15 8.77 -14.91 -12.68
N GLU A 16 8.37 -13.88 -11.92
CA GLU A 16 6.98 -13.57 -11.61
C GLU A 16 6.41 -12.49 -12.54
N ARG A 17 7.24 -11.80 -13.34
CA ARG A 17 6.79 -10.68 -14.20
C ARG A 17 5.91 -11.11 -15.37
N ASP A 18 6.01 -12.37 -15.78
CA ASP A 18 5.15 -12.95 -16.82
C ASP A 18 3.79 -13.40 -16.27
N LEU A 19 3.57 -13.30 -14.95
CA LEU A 19 2.29 -13.57 -14.29
C LEU A 19 1.49 -12.28 -14.08
N ASP A 20 0.18 -12.44 -13.87
CA ASP A 20 -0.73 -11.32 -13.65
C ASP A 20 -0.55 -10.69 -12.26
N VAL A 21 -0.71 -9.36 -12.20
CA VAL A 21 -0.60 -8.59 -10.95
C VAL A 21 -1.98 -8.47 -10.32
N ILE A 22 -2.27 -9.39 -9.41
CA ILE A 22 -3.61 -9.53 -8.80
C ILE A 22 -3.82 -8.69 -7.53
N LEU A 23 -2.78 -8.08 -6.98
CA LEU A 23 -2.87 -7.32 -5.73
C LEU A 23 -2.99 -5.82 -6.03
N ARG A 24 -4.04 -5.19 -5.50
CA ARG A 24 -4.28 -3.75 -5.63
C ARG A 24 -4.34 -3.10 -4.24
N THR A 25 -3.63 -1.99 -4.06
CA THR A 25 -3.69 -1.16 -2.85
C THR A 25 -4.52 0.08 -3.16
N GLY A 26 -5.58 0.36 -2.41
CA GLY A 26 -6.47 1.46 -2.77
C GLY A 26 -7.87 1.41 -2.17
N SER A 27 -8.39 2.58 -1.78
CA SER A 27 -9.82 2.75 -1.47
C SER A 27 -10.73 2.69 -2.71
N SER A 28 -10.23 3.00 -3.92
CA SER A 28 -11.03 3.06 -5.15
C SER A 28 -11.03 1.75 -5.94
N ALA A 29 -12.24 1.30 -6.29
CA ALA A 29 -12.54 0.20 -7.24
C ALA A 29 -11.94 0.49 -8.64
N PRO A 30 -11.95 -0.47 -9.59
CA PRO A 30 -11.16 -0.37 -10.82
C PRO A 30 -11.85 0.54 -11.83
N THR A 31 -11.64 1.85 -11.70
CA THR A 31 -11.81 2.80 -12.80
C THR A 31 -10.63 3.75 -12.80
N ASP A 32 -9.81 3.59 -13.84
CA ASP A 32 -8.94 4.60 -14.41
C ASP A 32 -7.74 5.08 -13.58
N SER A 33 -6.57 4.74 -14.11
CA SER A 33 -5.26 5.25 -13.77
C SER A 33 -5.18 6.79 -13.84
N LYS A 34 -5.60 7.51 -12.79
CA LYS A 34 -5.16 8.89 -12.46
C LYS A 34 -5.85 9.42 -11.21
N SER A 35 -5.34 9.11 -10.03
CA SER A 35 -5.75 9.79 -8.79
C SER A 35 -4.86 9.33 -7.63
N ARG A 36 -4.17 10.16 -6.85
CA ARG A 36 -4.04 11.61 -6.82
C ARG A 36 -2.64 11.88 -6.30
N LEU A 37 -1.88 12.66 -7.06
CA LEU A 37 -0.92 13.59 -6.46
C LEU A 37 -1.69 14.32 -5.35
N SER A 38 -1.52 13.93 -4.10
CA SER A 38 -2.02 14.69 -2.95
C SER A 38 -1.15 15.94 -2.85
N SER A 39 -1.57 16.92 -3.65
CA SER A 39 -1.60 18.35 -3.40
C SER A 39 -0.81 18.81 -2.17
N ILE A 40 0.40 19.32 -2.44
CA ILE A 40 0.84 20.69 -2.12
C ILE A 40 0.40 21.21 -0.75
N GLY A 41 1.38 21.29 0.16
CA GLY A 41 1.23 22.03 1.41
C GLY A 41 2.45 21.86 2.31
N ASP A 42 3.36 22.83 2.23
CA ASP A 42 4.36 23.19 3.23
C ASP A 42 5.72 22.43 3.29
N LYS A 43 6.79 23.24 3.25
CA LYS A 43 8.21 22.87 3.20
C LYS A 43 8.75 22.74 4.62
N THR A 44 8.33 21.70 5.31
CA THR A 44 8.91 21.29 6.61
C THR A 44 9.57 19.93 6.43
N ASP A 45 10.73 19.73 7.07
CA ASP A 45 11.72 18.66 6.90
C ASP A 45 11.25 17.37 6.18
N LYS A 46 11.90 17.10 5.05
CA LYS A 46 11.51 16.07 4.07
C LYS A 46 11.42 14.65 4.63
N THR A 47 12.09 14.37 5.74
CA THR A 47 12.16 13.07 6.42
C THR A 47 10.92 12.80 7.25
N ASP A 48 10.53 13.72 8.13
CA ASP A 48 9.38 13.55 9.03
C ASP A 48 8.05 13.56 8.29
N LYS A 49 7.95 14.38 7.24
CA LYS A 49 6.77 14.41 6.36
C LYS A 49 6.60 13.11 5.57
N LYS A 50 7.71 12.46 5.20
CA LYS A 50 7.72 11.18 4.49
C LYS A 50 7.24 10.04 5.41
N LEU A 51 7.68 10.01 6.66
CA LEU A 51 7.21 9.07 7.68
C LEU A 51 5.73 9.27 8.04
N ALA A 52 5.29 10.53 8.20
CA ALA A 52 3.88 10.84 8.44
C ALA A 52 3.01 10.41 7.24
N SER A 53 3.47 10.64 6.00
CA SER A 53 2.77 10.18 4.80
C SER A 53 2.74 8.67 4.62
N LEU A 54 3.69 7.92 5.21
CA LEU A 54 3.69 6.46 5.21
C LEU A 54 2.57 5.91 6.10
N ARG A 55 2.24 6.60 7.20
CA ARG A 55 1.15 6.22 8.13
C ARG A 55 -0.25 6.54 7.59
N ASP A 56 -0.36 7.46 6.63
CA ASP A 56 -1.62 7.88 5.98
C ASP A 56 -1.89 7.14 4.65
N ARG A 57 -1.10 6.09 4.33
CA ARG A 57 -1.27 5.33 3.09
C ARG A 57 -2.55 4.50 3.08
N ASP A 58 -2.92 4.06 1.87
CA ASP A 58 -3.96 3.06 1.67
C ASP A 58 -3.81 1.93 2.68
N ASN A 59 -4.93 1.58 3.30
CA ASN A 59 -5.00 0.62 4.37
C ASN A 59 -5.79 -0.63 3.95
N VAL A 60 -6.21 -0.69 2.68
CA VAL A 60 -6.97 -1.81 2.10
C VAL A 60 -6.15 -2.51 1.02
N VAL A 61 -6.08 -3.84 1.09
CA VAL A 61 -5.58 -4.72 0.03
C VAL A 61 -6.76 -5.40 -0.65
N ARG A 62 -6.78 -5.36 -1.99
CA ARG A 62 -7.80 -6.02 -2.81
C ARG A 62 -7.19 -7.14 -3.67
N ILE A 63 -7.90 -8.25 -3.78
CA ILE A 63 -7.51 -9.43 -4.58
C ILE A 63 -8.76 -9.93 -5.33
N PRO A 64 -8.69 -10.20 -6.64
CA PRO A 64 -9.81 -10.73 -7.41
C PRO A 64 -10.26 -12.10 -6.86
N ASN A 65 -11.58 -12.33 -6.86
CA ASN A 65 -12.13 -13.60 -6.45
C ASN A 65 -11.95 -14.64 -7.59
N PRO A 66 -11.22 -15.75 -7.38
CA PRO A 66 -10.99 -16.76 -8.42
C PRO A 66 -12.26 -17.49 -8.86
N LYS A 67 -13.37 -17.35 -8.11
CA LYS A 67 -14.66 -17.94 -8.48
C LYS A 67 -15.57 -16.97 -9.25
N ASN A 68 -15.31 -15.67 -9.16
CA ASN A 68 -16.14 -14.64 -9.77
C ASN A 68 -15.32 -13.38 -10.05
N GLU A 69 -14.94 -13.16 -11.31
CA GLU A 69 -14.04 -12.07 -11.72
C GLU A 69 -14.65 -10.67 -11.53
N GLY A 70 -15.97 -10.58 -11.35
CA GLY A 70 -16.65 -9.32 -11.02
C GLY A 70 -16.54 -8.92 -9.54
N GLU A 71 -15.99 -9.77 -8.68
CA GLU A 71 -15.87 -9.56 -7.24
C GLU A 71 -14.41 -9.48 -6.78
N GLU A 72 -14.15 -8.63 -5.80
CA GLU A 72 -12.85 -8.49 -5.15
C GLU A 72 -12.97 -8.84 -3.66
N TYR A 73 -12.03 -9.63 -3.14
CA TYR A 73 -11.80 -9.70 -1.70
C TYR A 73 -11.05 -8.46 -1.24
N ALA A 74 -11.54 -7.82 -0.18
CA ALA A 74 -10.91 -6.66 0.44
C ALA A 74 -10.49 -6.96 1.88
N PHE A 75 -9.25 -6.60 2.22
CA PHE A 75 -8.65 -6.80 3.53
C PHE A 75 -8.17 -5.47 4.09
N GLN A 76 -8.68 -5.11 5.27
CA GLN A 76 -8.35 -3.88 5.97
C GLN A 76 -7.20 -4.12 6.96
N PHE A 77 -6.17 -3.28 6.90
CA PHE A 77 -5.01 -3.27 7.78
C PHE A 77 -4.88 -1.92 8.50
N ASN A 78 -3.94 -1.83 9.45
CA ASN A 78 -3.55 -0.56 10.06
C ASN A 78 -2.58 0.25 9.17
N GLY A 79 -2.03 -0.37 8.13
CA GLY A 79 -1.19 0.24 7.10
C GLY A 79 -0.80 -0.78 6.03
N VAL A 80 -0.69 -0.34 4.77
CA VAL A 80 -0.20 -1.15 3.65
C VAL A 80 1.01 -0.49 3.02
N TYR A 81 2.12 -1.22 2.99
CA TYR A 81 3.38 -0.77 2.44
C TYR A 81 3.60 -1.39 1.06
N ALA A 82 3.68 -0.55 0.03
CA ALA A 82 3.90 -0.96 -1.35
C ALA A 82 5.34 -1.47 -1.59
N ALA A 83 5.56 -2.04 -2.78
CA ALA A 83 6.82 -2.70 -3.15
C ALA A 83 8.03 -1.75 -3.16
N GLU A 84 7.83 -0.47 -3.40
CA GLU A 84 8.91 0.53 -3.38
C GLU A 84 9.38 0.95 -1.98
N VAL A 85 8.69 0.55 -0.91
CA VAL A 85 9.07 0.92 0.47
C VAL A 85 10.29 0.13 0.93
N SER A 86 11.34 0.84 1.33
CA SER A 86 12.55 0.23 1.86
C SER A 86 12.32 -0.35 3.27
N GLN A 87 13.20 -1.27 3.67
CA GLN A 87 13.12 -1.86 5.01
C GLN A 87 13.33 -0.83 6.11
N GLN A 88 14.21 0.16 5.91
CA GLN A 88 14.46 1.21 6.89
C GLN A 88 13.20 2.05 7.14
N GLU A 89 12.52 2.49 6.07
CA GLU A 89 11.28 3.26 6.18
C GLU A 89 10.16 2.50 6.90
N LEU A 90 10.05 1.19 6.65
CA LEU A 90 9.08 0.34 7.33
C LEU A 90 9.42 0.21 8.83
N PHE A 91 10.71 0.04 9.15
CA PHE A 91 11.20 -0.04 10.52
C PHE A 91 10.94 1.26 11.27
N ASP A 92 11.28 2.41 10.69
CA ASP A 92 11.07 3.72 11.32
C ASP A 92 9.57 4.02 11.53
N ALA A 93 8.68 3.47 10.69
CA ALA A 93 7.24 3.71 10.79
C ALA A 93 6.54 2.82 11.83
N GLU A 94 6.97 1.56 12.01
CA GLU A 94 6.30 0.52 12.83
C GLU A 94 7.15 -0.03 13.99
N GLY A 95 8.43 0.30 14.08
CA GLY A 95 9.40 -0.27 15.02
C GLY A 95 9.39 0.34 16.43
N GLU A 96 8.35 1.09 16.78
CA GLU A 96 8.13 1.65 18.13
C GLU A 96 7.03 0.89 18.88
#